data_AF-A0A2S9MUY7-F1
#
_entry.id   AF-A0A2S9MUY7-F1
#
_cell.length_a   1.000
_cell.length_b   1.000
_cell.length_c   1.000
_cell.angle_alpha   90.00
_cell.angle_beta   90.00
_cell.angle_gamma   90.00
#
_symmetry.space_group_name_H-M   'P 1'
#
loop_
_entity.id
_entity.type
_entity.pdbx_description
1 polymer ?
#
loop_
_entity_poly.entity_id
_entity_poly.type
_entity_poly.pdbx_seq_one_letter_code
_entity_poly.pdbx_strand_id
1 'polypeptide(L)'
;MVEKTIGDRLKEERMRIGLSQAEFAALGGLGKQAQLNYESGTRSPDANYLAALAKIGVDVLYVITGERATQSKLPPDVADLVDSFLQLNDIGRAAVQGAINGYLHIGEMTVSGQPSKRIPRIAANRMAKLDAFVEEEVKAAQANVEQTKRQRVSRKRGQISQD
;
A
#
# COMPACT_ATOMS: atom_id res chain seq x y z
N MET A 1 -12.68 19.47 -1.23
CA MET A 1 -12.09 18.53 -2.20
C MET A 1 -13.03 17.34 -2.30
N VAL A 2 -13.45 16.94 -3.50
CA VAL A 2 -14.27 15.74 -3.69
C VAL A 2 -13.35 14.54 -3.60
N GLU A 3 -13.63 13.63 -2.67
CA GLU A 3 -12.88 12.37 -2.53
C GLU A 3 -13.12 11.51 -3.78
N LYS A 4 -12.04 11.10 -4.46
CA LYS A 4 -12.15 10.19 -5.61
C LYS A 4 -12.62 8.82 -5.15
N THR A 5 -13.58 8.24 -5.87
CA THR A 5 -14.06 6.89 -5.58
C THR A 5 -13.09 5.84 -6.11
N ILE A 6 -13.27 4.58 -5.68
CA ILE A 6 -12.54 3.44 -6.25
C ILE A 6 -12.77 3.33 -7.76
N GLY A 7 -13.99 3.63 -8.23
CA GLY A 7 -14.34 3.62 -9.66
C GLY A 7 -13.55 4.65 -10.45
N ASP A 8 -13.39 5.86 -9.92
CA ASP A 8 -12.59 6.93 -10.53
C ASP A 8 -11.13 6.51 -10.66
N ARG A 9 -10.55 5.92 -9.60
CA ARG A 9 -9.16 5.47 -9.59
C ARG A 9 -8.93 4.27 -10.51
N LEU A 10 -9.89 3.35 -10.59
CA LEU A 10 -9.85 2.24 -11.54
C LEU A 10 -9.88 2.74 -12.98
N LYS A 11 -10.71 3.74 -13.28
CA LYS A 11 -10.78 4.38 -14.59
C LYS A 11 -9.45 5.06 -14.95
N GLU A 12 -8.84 5.75 -13.99
CA GLU A 12 -7.53 6.38 -14.19
C GLU A 12 -6.44 5.36 -14.51
N GLU A 13 -6.38 4.24 -13.79
CA GLU A 13 -5.40 3.20 -14.08
C GLU A 13 -5.66 2.52 -15.43
N ARG A 14 -6.92 2.30 -15.82
CA ARG A 14 -7.24 1.83 -17.17
C ARG A 14 -6.74 2.80 -18.24
N MET A 15 -7.02 4.09 -18.07
CA MET A 15 -6.60 5.12 -19.02
C MET A 15 -5.07 5.25 -19.08
N ARG A 16 -4.37 5.11 -17.95
CA ARG A 16 -2.90 5.12 -17.89
C ARG A 16 -2.27 4.01 -18.74
N ILE A 17 -2.90 2.83 -18.76
CA ILE A 17 -2.44 1.68 -19.57
C ILE A 17 -2.90 1.80 -21.03
N GLY A 18 -3.88 2.66 -21.32
CA GLY A 18 -4.35 2.93 -22.67
C GLY A 18 -5.37 1.91 -23.22
N LEU A 19 -6.02 1.15 -22.35
CA LEU A 19 -6.99 0.12 -22.75
C LEU A 19 -8.43 0.66 -22.79
N SER A 20 -9.25 0.15 -23.70
CA SER A 20 -10.70 0.39 -23.69
C SER A 20 -11.39 -0.33 -22.53
N GLN A 21 -12.62 0.05 -22.20
CA GLN A 21 -13.39 -0.61 -21.14
C GLN A 21 -13.67 -2.09 -21.44
N ALA A 22 -13.84 -2.46 -22.71
CA ALA A 22 -14.07 -3.84 -23.11
C ALA A 22 -12.81 -4.69 -22.95
N GLU A 23 -11.67 -4.19 -23.42
CA GLU A 23 -10.37 -4.86 -23.27
C GLU A 23 -9.98 -5.02 -21.81
N PHE A 24 -10.18 -3.98 -21.00
CA PHE A 24 -9.84 -4.00 -19.58
C PHE A 24 -10.71 -4.98 -18.79
N ALA A 25 -12.02 -5.04 -19.09
CA ALA A 25 -12.92 -6.02 -18.48
C ALA A 25 -12.53 -7.47 -18.83
N ALA A 26 -12.12 -7.71 -20.07
CA ALA A 26 -11.78 -9.04 -20.56
C ALA A 26 -10.58 -9.65 -19.82
N LEU A 27 -9.66 -8.83 -19.29
CA LEU A 27 -8.53 -9.29 -18.48
C LEU A 27 -8.96 -10.01 -17.19
N GLY A 28 -10.12 -9.65 -16.65
CA GLY A 28 -10.74 -10.32 -15.51
C GLY A 28 -11.83 -11.31 -15.89
N GLY A 29 -11.96 -11.68 -17.18
CA GLY A 29 -13.01 -12.56 -17.67
C GLY A 29 -14.42 -11.95 -17.64
N LEU A 30 -14.52 -10.61 -17.60
CA LEU A 30 -15.78 -9.89 -17.52
C LEU A 30 -16.10 -9.17 -18.84
N GLY A 31 -17.38 -8.80 -19.02
CA GLY A 31 -17.83 -7.98 -20.15
C GLY A 31 -17.73 -6.47 -19.86
N LYS A 32 -17.78 -5.65 -20.92
CA LYS A 32 -17.75 -4.17 -20.86
C LYS A 32 -18.71 -3.57 -19.82
N GLN A 33 -19.91 -4.16 -19.65
CA GLN A 33 -20.90 -3.67 -18.69
C GLN A 33 -20.41 -3.75 -17.24
N ALA A 34 -19.62 -4.76 -16.90
CA ALA A 34 -19.03 -4.86 -15.56
C ALA A 34 -18.07 -3.70 -15.29
N GLN A 35 -17.21 -3.39 -16.26
CA GLN A 35 -16.28 -2.26 -16.15
C GLN A 35 -17.00 -0.92 -16.06
N LEU A 36 -18.09 -0.73 -16.81
CA LEU A 36 -18.93 0.46 -16.69
C LEU A 36 -19.50 0.60 -15.27
N ASN A 37 -20.04 -0.49 -14.71
CA ASN A 37 -20.60 -0.48 -13.36
C ASN A 37 -19.53 -0.24 -12.28
N TYR A 38 -18.29 -0.68 -12.51
CA TYR A 38 -17.18 -0.39 -11.62
C TYR A 38 -16.74 1.08 -11.71
N GLU A 39 -16.54 1.60 -12.92
CA GLU A 39 -16.10 2.99 -13.14
C GLU A 39 -17.16 4.03 -12.75
N SER A 40 -18.45 3.68 -12.80
CA SER A 40 -19.55 4.54 -12.32
C SER A 40 -19.75 4.48 -10.80
N GLY A 41 -19.07 3.57 -10.10
CA GLY A 41 -19.27 3.31 -8.67
C GLY A 41 -20.57 2.57 -8.34
N THR A 42 -21.34 2.10 -9.34
CA THR A 42 -22.55 1.31 -9.13
C THR A 42 -22.25 -0.04 -8.46
N ARG A 43 -21.07 -0.62 -8.73
CA ARG A 43 -20.56 -1.83 -8.10
C ARG A 43 -19.09 -1.65 -7.75
N SER A 44 -18.60 -2.30 -6.70
CA SER A 44 -17.16 -2.37 -6.43
C SER A 44 -16.51 -3.53 -7.18
N PRO A 45 -15.30 -3.36 -7.74
CA PRO A 45 -14.52 -4.47 -8.31
C PRO A 45 -14.17 -5.48 -7.22
N ASP A 46 -14.20 -6.77 -7.57
CA ASP A 46 -13.80 -7.83 -6.63
C ASP A 46 -12.28 -8.04 -6.63
N ALA A 47 -11.79 -8.74 -5.60
CA ALA A 47 -10.36 -8.97 -5.42
C ALA A 47 -9.73 -9.83 -6.52
N ASN A 48 -10.47 -10.78 -7.10
CA ASN A 48 -9.95 -11.63 -8.19
C ASN A 48 -9.76 -10.81 -9.47
N TYR A 49 -10.70 -9.92 -9.75
CA TYR A 49 -10.61 -8.95 -10.83
C TYR A 49 -9.38 -8.05 -10.66
N LEU A 50 -9.20 -7.44 -9.48
CA LEU A 50 -8.05 -6.59 -9.20
C LEU A 50 -6.72 -7.36 -9.26
N ALA A 51 -6.69 -8.61 -8.79
CA ALA A 51 -5.51 -9.47 -8.87
C ALA A 51 -5.14 -9.83 -10.33
N ALA A 52 -6.14 -10.02 -11.20
CA ALA A 52 -5.89 -10.22 -12.63
C ALA A 52 -5.30 -8.96 -13.28
N LEU A 53 -5.83 -7.79 -12.94
CA LEU A 53 -5.34 -6.50 -13.42
C LEU A 53 -3.94 -6.16 -12.91
N ALA A 54 -3.57 -6.56 -11.69
CA ALA A 54 -2.22 -6.36 -11.16
C ALA A 54 -1.13 -6.94 -12.08
N LYS A 55 -1.42 -8.06 -12.77
CA LYS A 55 -0.47 -8.74 -13.67
C LYS A 55 -0.09 -7.92 -14.89
N ILE A 56 -0.92 -6.94 -15.28
CA ILE A 56 -0.65 -6.04 -16.40
C ILE A 56 -0.17 -4.66 -15.93
N GLY A 57 0.23 -4.56 -14.66
CA GLY A 57 0.81 -3.35 -14.10
C GLY A 57 -0.20 -2.30 -13.62
N VAL A 58 -1.45 -2.68 -13.36
CA VAL A 58 -2.40 -1.80 -12.63
C VAL A 58 -1.94 -1.65 -11.18
N ASP A 59 -1.88 -0.39 -10.71
CA ASP A 59 -1.57 -0.08 -9.31
C ASP A 59 -2.81 -0.35 -8.43
N VAL A 60 -2.94 -1.59 -7.97
CA VAL A 60 -4.09 -2.00 -7.13
C VAL A 60 -4.10 -1.27 -5.79
N LEU A 61 -2.93 -0.91 -5.24
CA LEU A 61 -2.85 -0.10 -4.02
C LEU A 61 -3.55 1.24 -4.27
N TYR A 62 -3.17 1.93 -5.35
CA TYR A 62 -3.81 3.18 -5.73
C TYR A 62 -5.32 3.04 -5.91
N VAL A 63 -5.77 2.00 -6.63
CA VAL A 63 -7.21 1.79 -6.86
C VAL A 63 -7.99 1.70 -5.54
N ILE A 64 -7.47 0.94 -4.58
CA ILE A 64 -8.15 0.70 -3.30
C ILE A 64 -8.02 1.90 -2.35
N THR A 65 -6.80 2.39 -2.13
CA THR A 65 -6.50 3.35 -1.04
C THR A 65 -6.44 4.80 -1.51
N GLY A 66 -6.24 5.03 -2.80
CA GLY A 66 -5.93 6.36 -3.33
C GLY A 66 -4.46 6.77 -3.15
N GLU A 67 -3.66 5.96 -2.48
CA GLU A 67 -2.22 6.15 -2.39
C GLU A 67 -1.55 5.39 -3.54
N ARG A 68 -0.82 6.11 -4.40
CA ARG A 68 0.00 5.43 -5.40
C ARG A 68 1.04 4.58 -4.69
N ALA A 69 1.33 3.41 -5.24
CA ALA A 69 2.59 2.75 -5.05
C ALA A 69 3.66 3.66 -5.66
N THR A 70 3.97 4.76 -4.96
CA THR A 70 5.23 5.47 -5.13
C THR A 70 6.29 4.39 -5.15
N GLN A 71 7.18 4.43 -6.14
CA GLN A 71 8.43 3.67 -6.09
C GLN A 71 9.13 4.12 -4.82
N SER A 72 8.75 3.48 -3.73
CA SER A 72 9.15 3.66 -2.36
C SER A 72 9.23 5.11 -1.88
N LYS A 73 8.45 5.47 -0.85
CA LYS A 73 8.82 6.53 0.11
C LYS A 73 10.12 6.11 0.83
N LEU A 74 11.21 5.91 0.09
CA LEU A 74 12.53 5.86 0.66
C LEU A 74 12.79 7.27 1.19
N PRO A 75 13.23 7.40 2.45
CA PRO A 75 13.86 8.63 2.89
C PRO A 75 14.90 9.08 1.84
N PRO A 76 15.08 10.38 1.59
CA PRO A 76 15.93 10.87 0.50
C PRO A 76 17.32 10.23 0.48
N ASP A 77 17.91 10.02 1.65
CA ASP A 77 19.19 9.34 1.84
C ASP A 77 19.19 7.86 1.38
N VAL A 78 18.06 7.17 1.55
CA VAL A 78 17.91 5.77 1.09
C VAL A 78 17.60 5.72 -0.41
N ALA A 79 16.89 6.71 -0.96
CA ALA A 79 16.67 6.83 -2.40
C ALA A 79 17.99 7.05 -3.16
N ASP A 80 18.79 8.02 -2.70
CA ASP A 80 20.11 8.33 -3.26
C ASP A 80 21.06 7.13 -3.19
N LEU A 81 21.00 6.35 -2.10
CA LEU A 81 21.76 5.12 -1.95
C LEU A 81 21.36 4.05 -2.98
N VAL A 82 20.05 3.86 -3.21
CA VAL A 82 19.56 2.91 -4.21
C VAL A 82 19.97 3.34 -5.62
N ASP A 83 19.82 4.61 -5.96
CA ASP A 83 20.22 5.14 -7.27
C ASP A 83 21.72 4.98 -7.50
N SER A 84 22.54 5.28 -6.49
CA SER A 84 23.99 5.07 -6.55
C SER A 84 24.36 3.60 -6.70
N PHE A 85 23.70 2.71 -5.96
CA PHE A 85 23.93 1.26 -6.03
C PHE A 85 23.56 0.68 -7.40
N LEU A 86 22.49 1.19 -8.02
CA LEU A 86 22.06 0.75 -9.35
C LEU A 86 23.07 1.10 -10.46
N GLN A 87 23.90 2.12 -10.26
CA GLN A 87 24.95 2.54 -11.21
C GLN A 87 26.27 1.77 -11.05
N LEU A 88 26.43 0.98 -9.98
CA LEU A 88 27.67 0.22 -9.76
C LEU A 88 27.83 -0.95 -10.74
N ASN A 89 29.09 -1.28 -11.06
CA ASN A 89 29.44 -2.54 -11.70
C ASN A 89 29.36 -3.70 -10.69
N ASP A 90 29.51 -4.95 -11.18
CA ASP A 90 29.34 -6.15 -10.35
C ASP A 90 30.32 -6.21 -9.17
N ILE A 91 31.54 -5.72 -9.35
CA ILE A 91 32.56 -5.63 -8.28
C ILE A 91 32.08 -4.65 -7.19
N GLY A 92 31.60 -3.48 -7.58
CA GLY A 92 31.06 -2.47 -6.66
C GLY A 92 29.85 -2.98 -5.89
N ARG A 93 28.91 -3.65 -6.56
CA ARG A 93 27.74 -4.26 -5.91
C ARG A 93 28.16 -5.33 -4.90
N ALA A 94 29.09 -6.20 -5.26
CA ALA A 94 29.62 -7.24 -4.37
C ALA A 94 30.33 -6.65 -3.15
N ALA A 95 31.10 -5.58 -3.32
CA ALA A 95 31.78 -4.89 -2.23
C ALA A 95 30.79 -4.24 -1.25
N VAL A 96 29.77 -3.54 -1.76
CA VAL A 96 28.70 -2.95 -0.93
C VAL A 96 27.94 -4.04 -0.19
N GLN A 97 27.57 -5.15 -0.86
CA GLN A 97 26.90 -6.27 -0.23
C GLN A 97 27.77 -6.94 0.85
N GLY A 98 29.09 -7.03 0.62
CA GLY A 98 30.05 -7.53 1.60
C GLY A 98 30.14 -6.64 2.85
N ALA A 99 30.18 -5.32 2.66
CA ALA A 99 30.17 -4.35 3.76
C ALA A 99 28.87 -4.43 4.56
N ILE A 100 27.71 -4.43 3.90
CA ILE A 100 26.40 -4.61 4.54
C ILE A 100 26.38 -5.91 5.34
N ASN A 101 26.80 -7.03 4.74
CA ASN A 101 26.86 -8.31 5.43
C ASN A 101 27.81 -8.26 6.63
N GLY A 102 28.96 -7.59 6.50
CA GLY A 102 29.88 -7.30 7.60
C GLY A 102 29.15 -6.59 8.75
N TYR A 103 28.60 -5.40 8.52
CA TYR A 103 27.89 -4.64 9.56
C TYR A 103 26.65 -5.35 10.12
N LEU A 104 25.98 -6.21 9.34
CA LEU A 104 24.87 -7.03 9.81
C LEU A 104 25.30 -8.27 10.63
N HIS A 105 26.52 -8.78 10.42
CA HIS A 105 27.07 -9.93 11.14
C HIS A 105 27.93 -9.53 12.35
N ILE A 106 28.49 -8.31 12.37
CA ILE A 106 29.26 -7.80 13.50
C ILE A 106 28.28 -7.35 14.60
N GLY A 107 27.92 -8.27 15.49
CA GLY A 107 27.68 -7.86 16.88
C GLY A 107 28.99 -7.24 17.39
N GLU A 108 28.96 -6.02 17.91
CA GLU A 108 30.12 -5.23 18.33
C GLU A 108 31.27 -6.10 18.83
N MET A 109 32.41 -6.09 18.14
CA MET A 109 33.64 -6.57 18.77
C MET A 109 34.03 -5.52 19.80
N THR A 110 33.89 -5.84 21.08
CA THR A 110 34.50 -5.02 22.12
C THR A 110 36.02 -5.07 21.97
N VAL A 111 36.70 -3.99 22.33
CA VAL A 111 38.17 -3.86 22.26
C VAL A 111 38.91 -5.01 22.99
N SER A 112 38.23 -5.76 23.88
CA SER A 112 38.77 -6.91 24.60
C SER A 112 38.66 -8.27 23.87
N GLY A 113 38.10 -8.32 22.65
CA GLY A 113 38.02 -9.56 21.85
C GLY A 113 36.96 -10.57 22.30
N GLN A 114 36.07 -10.20 23.24
CA GLN A 114 34.92 -11.01 23.63
C GLN A 114 33.70 -10.65 22.77
N PRO A 115 32.92 -11.64 22.26
CA PRO A 115 31.70 -11.36 21.52
C PRO A 115 30.66 -10.72 22.44
N SER A 116 30.20 -9.52 22.08
CA SER A 116 29.10 -8.85 22.76
C SER A 116 27.80 -9.67 22.63
N LYS A 117 26.97 -9.65 23.68
CA LYS A 117 25.69 -10.37 23.70
C LYS A 117 24.80 -9.91 22.54
N ARG A 118 24.30 -10.86 21.75
CA ARG A 118 23.31 -10.67 20.68
C ARG A 118 22.20 -9.72 21.12
N ILE A 119 22.08 -8.56 20.47
CA ILE A 119 20.87 -7.75 20.53
C ILE A 119 19.77 -8.54 19.80
N PRO A 120 18.63 -8.87 20.44
CA PRO A 120 17.55 -9.58 19.78
C PRO A 120 16.90 -8.72 18.69
N ARG A 121 17.36 -9.00 17.46
CA ARG A 121 16.69 -8.95 16.14
C ARG A 121 15.80 -7.74 15.81
N ILE A 122 16.10 -7.15 14.64
CA ILE A 122 15.24 -6.33 13.76
C ILE A 122 13.74 -6.74 13.76
N ALA A 123 13.40 -8.00 14.02
CA ALA A 123 12.03 -8.48 14.19
C ALA A 123 11.27 -7.84 15.38
N ALA A 124 11.91 -7.60 16.53
CA ALA A 124 11.26 -6.98 17.69
C ALA A 124 10.91 -5.50 17.41
N ASN A 125 11.82 -4.77 16.77
CA ASN A 125 11.58 -3.39 16.34
C ASN A 125 10.53 -3.31 15.20
N ARG A 126 10.48 -4.33 14.32
CA ARG A 126 9.47 -4.44 13.27
C ARG A 126 8.09 -4.78 13.86
N MET A 127 8.01 -5.69 14.83
CA MET A 127 6.78 -6.02 15.56
C MET A 127 6.25 -4.81 16.33
N ALA A 128 7.10 -4.12 17.09
CA ALA A 128 6.69 -2.94 17.85
C ALA A 128 6.13 -1.81 16.95
N LYS A 129 6.71 -1.61 15.75
CA LYS A 129 6.15 -0.67 14.76
C LYS A 129 4.84 -1.16 14.14
N LEU A 130 4.71 -2.47 13.91
CA LEU A 130 3.48 -3.07 13.38
C LEU A 130 2.34 -2.92 14.39
N ASP A 131 2.59 -3.24 15.66
CA ASP A 131 1.60 -3.21 16.74
C ASP A 131 1.07 -1.78 16.95
N ALA A 132 1.95 -0.77 16.95
CA ALA A 132 1.56 0.63 17.06
C ALA A 132 0.72 1.12 15.88
N PHE A 133 1.11 0.76 14.64
CA PHE A 133 0.36 1.12 13.44
C PHE A 133 -1.01 0.45 13.38
N VAL A 134 -1.07 -0.84 13.72
CA VAL A 134 -2.33 -1.60 13.79
C VAL A 134 -3.27 -1.02 14.84
N GLU A 135 -2.75 -0.62 16.01
CA GLU A 135 -3.57 -0.01 17.07
C GLU A 135 -4.17 1.34 16.64
N GLU A 136 -3.39 2.18 15.96
CA GLU A 136 -3.86 3.47 15.44
C GLU A 136 -4.97 3.31 14.39
N GLU A 137 -4.76 2.39 13.42
CA GLU A 137 -5.74 2.08 12.38
C GLU A 137 -7.04 1.49 12.94
N VAL A 138 -6.95 0.60 13.93
CA VAL A 138 -8.14 0.04 14.60
C VAL A 138 -8.93 1.14 15.31
N LYS A 139 -8.26 2.07 15.99
CA LYS A 139 -8.92 3.23 16.64
C LYS A 139 -9.60 4.14 15.62
N ALA A 140 -8.92 4.42 14.49
CA ALA A 140 -9.49 5.22 13.40
C ALA A 140 -10.74 4.56 12.80
N ALA A 141 -10.69 3.25 12.54
CA ALA A 141 -11.82 2.49 12.04
C ALA A 141 -13.02 2.49 13.01
N GLN A 142 -12.76 2.33 14.31
CA GLN A 142 -13.80 2.39 15.35
C GLN A 142 -14.44 3.79 15.45
N ALA A 143 -13.65 4.85 15.34
CA ALA A 143 -14.16 6.22 15.34
C ALA A 143 -15.09 6.49 14.14
N ASN A 144 -14.72 5.99 12.95
CA ASN A 144 -15.54 6.12 11.73
C ASN A 144 -16.87 5.38 11.84
N VAL A 145 -16.87 4.18 12.45
CA VAL A 145 -18.11 3.41 12.71
C VAL A 145 -19.02 4.19 13.66
N GLU A 146 -18.47 4.79 14.71
CA GLU A 146 -19.25 5.50 15.72
C GLU A 146 -19.84 6.81 15.17
N GLN A 147 -19.07 7.54 14.34
CA GLN A 147 -19.57 8.68 13.59
C GLN A 147 -20.71 8.29 12.64
N THR A 148 -20.55 7.18 11.92
CA THR A 148 -21.58 6.67 10.99
C THR A 148 -22.86 6.27 11.73
N LYS A 149 -22.75 5.63 12.90
CA LYS A 149 -23.91 5.31 13.75
C LYS A 149 -24.61 6.57 14.25
N ARG A 150 -23.87 7.57 14.75
CA ARG A 150 -24.43 8.84 15.22
C ARG A 150 -25.17 9.59 14.11
N GLN A 151 -24.62 9.62 12.90
CA GLN A 151 -25.28 10.22 11.73
C GLN A 151 -26.55 9.47 11.30
N ARG A 152 -26.59 8.13 11.44
CA ARG A 152 -27.80 7.34 11.15
C ARG A 152 -28.89 7.57 12.19
N VAL A 153 -28.53 7.69 13.46
CA VAL A 153 -29.48 7.96 14.55
C VAL A 153 -30.03 9.39 14.45
N SER A 154 -29.21 10.38 14.08
CA SER A 154 -29.69 11.76 13.88
C SER A 154 -30.64 11.88 12.68
N ARG A 155 -30.34 11.20 11.56
CA ARG A 155 -31.25 11.12 10.40
C ARG A 155 -32.58 10.45 10.76
N LYS A 156 -32.55 9.33 11.51
CA LYS A 156 -33.76 8.63 11.94
C LYS A 156 -34.62 9.47 12.89
N ARG A 157 -34.02 10.28 13.77
CA ARG A 157 -34.76 11.20 14.65
C ARG A 157 -35.38 12.37 13.90
N GLY A 158 -34.68 12.95 12.91
CA GLY A 158 -35.24 14.03 12.08
C GLY A 158 -36.44 13.61 11.23
N GLN A 159 -36.52 12.31 10.88
CA GLN A 159 -37.58 11.75 10.05
C GLN A 159 -38.84 11.36 10.86
N ILE A 160 -38.72 11.19 12.19
CA ILE A 160 -39.85 10.91 13.10
C ILE A 160 -40.54 12.20 13.58
N SER A 161 -39.90 13.36 13.44
CA SER A 161 -40.44 14.66 13.87
C SER A 161 -41.24 15.39 12.78
N GLN A 162 -41.48 14.77 11.63
CA GLN A 162 -42.24 15.34 10.50
C GLN A 162 -43.54 14.59 10.19
N ASP A 163 -43.88 13.55 10.96
CA ASP A 163 -45.18 12.86 10.97
C ASP A 163 -45.93 13.22 12.28
#